data_AF-A0A357IWV7-F1
#
_entry.id   AF-A0A357IWV7-F1
#
_cell.length_a   1.000
_cell.length_b   1.000
_cell.length_c   1.000
_cell.angle_alpha   90.00
_cell.angle_beta   90.00
_cell.angle_gamma   90.00
#
_symmetry.space_group_name_H-M   'P 1'
#
loop_
_entity.id
_entity.type
_entity.pdbx_description
1 polymer ?
#
loop_
_entity_poly.entity_id
_entity_poly.type
_entity_poly.pdbx_seq_one_letter_code
_entity_poly.pdbx_strand_id
1 'polypeptide(L)' 'MKDIQTLGQLKTSNYKFRPIKAEMAENLGRILTSGDPVIPGIHGYEDTVMPQLYH' A
#
# COMPACT_ATOMS: atom_id res chain seq x y z
N MET A 1 9.66 -16.14 8.99
CA MET A 1 8.38 -15.64 8.45
C MET A 1 7.34 -16.73 8.70
N LYS A 2 6.09 -16.41 9.06
CA LYS A 2 5.07 -17.46 9.27
C LYS A 2 4.60 -17.95 7.90
N ASP A 3 4.91 -19.21 7.57
CA ASP A 3 4.43 -19.91 6.37
C ASP A 3 2.91 -20.18 6.47
N ILE A 4 2.11 -19.13 6.25
CA ILE A 4 0.66 -19.23 6.10
C ILE A 4 0.38 -19.56 4.64
N GLN A 5 0.00 -20.81 4.37
CA GLN A 5 -0.21 -21.34 3.02
C GLN A 5 -1.69 -21.54 2.68
N THR A 6 -2.57 -21.47 3.67
CA THR A 6 -4.02 -21.67 3.48
C THR A 6 -4.85 -20.56 4.11
N LEU A 7 -6.06 -20.36 3.59
CA LEU A 7 -7.02 -19.42 4.17
C LEU A 7 -7.41 -19.80 5.61
N GLY A 8 -7.45 -21.10 5.93
CA GLY A 8 -7.69 -21.60 7.29
C GLY A 8 -6.60 -21.14 8.25
N GLN A 9 -5.32 -21.31 7.86
CA GLN A 9 -4.18 -20.84 8.64
C GLN A 9 -4.18 -19.31 8.81
N LEU A 10 -4.59 -18.56 7.79
CA LEU A 10 -4.71 -17.10 7.88
C LEU A 10 -5.79 -16.69 8.90
N LYS A 11 -6.94 -17.35 8.89
CA LYS A 11 -8.03 -17.06 9.83
C LYS A 11 -7.68 -17.43 11.28
N THR A 12 -6.90 -18.48 11.49
CA THR A 12 -6.39 -18.85 12.84
C THR A 12 -5.22 -17.99 13.28
N SER A 13 -4.53 -17.33 12.33
CA SER A 13 -3.61 -16.28 12.69
C SER A 13 -4.42 -15.09 13.24
N ASN A 14 -3.83 -14.27 14.09
CA ASN A 14 -4.46 -13.05 14.63
C ASN A 14 -4.60 -11.95 13.54
N TYR A 15 -5.00 -12.35 12.34
CA TYR A 15 -5.20 -11.51 11.18
C TYR A 15 -6.37 -10.56 11.46
N LYS A 16 -6.10 -9.28 11.33
CA LYS A 16 -7.11 -8.24 11.44
C LYS A 16 -7.48 -7.80 10.03
N PHE A 17 -8.75 -7.96 9.68
CA PHE A 17 -9.27 -7.40 8.45
C PHE A 17 -9.08 -5.88 8.44
N ARG A 18 -8.58 -5.38 7.31
CA ARG A 18 -8.48 -3.95 7.02
C ARG A 18 -9.15 -3.70 5.67
N PRO A 19 -9.97 -2.64 5.53
CA PRO A 19 -10.46 -2.24 4.22
C PRO A 19 -9.30 -1.83 3.31
N ILE A 20 -9.36 -2.24 2.04
CA ILE A 20 -8.32 -1.93 1.05
C ILE A 20 -8.02 -0.43 0.99
N LYS A 21 -9.04 0.43 1.05
CA LYS A 21 -8.87 1.90 1.07
C LYS A 21 -8.01 2.38 2.23
N ALA A 22 -8.17 1.77 3.41
CA ALA A 22 -7.40 2.13 4.60
C ALA A 22 -5.95 1.66 4.48
N GLU A 23 -5.70 0.50 3.86
CA GLU A 23 -4.35 0.02 3.57
C GLU A 23 -3.64 0.90 2.55
N MET A 24 -4.34 1.29 1.48
CA MET A 24 -3.82 2.20 0.46
C MET A 24 -3.43 3.56 1.05
N ALA A 25 -4.31 4.15 1.88
CA ALA A 25 -4.04 5.46 2.49
C ALA A 25 -2.82 5.44 3.42
N GLU A 26 -2.69 4.41 4.26
CA GLU A 26 -1.53 4.25 5.15
C GLU A 26 -0.23 4.06 4.37
N ASN A 27 -0.26 3.19 3.34
CA ASN A 27 0.90 2.94 2.51
C ASN A 27 1.35 4.20 1.77
N LEU A 28 0.41 4.92 1.16
CA LEU A 28 0.69 6.16 0.46
C LEU A 28 1.29 7.21 1.40
N GLY A 29 0.70 7.42 2.58
CA GLY A 29 1.22 8.37 3.57
C GLY A 29 2.65 8.02 3.99
N ARG A 30 2.96 6.73 4.19
CA ARG A 30 4.31 6.26 4.49
C ARG A 30 5.28 6.59 3.36
N ILE A 31 4.91 6.29 2.11
CA ILE A 31 5.75 6.51 0.93
C ILE A 31 6.05 8.01 0.74
N LEU A 32 5.02 8.85 0.84
CA LEU A 32 5.16 10.30 0.77
C LEU A 32 6.05 10.85 1.88
N THR A 33 5.96 10.30 3.10
CA THR A 33 6.83 10.71 4.22
C THR A 33 8.29 10.30 4.01
N SER A 34 8.55 9.13 3.40
CA SER A 34 9.90 8.69 3.07
C SER A 34 10.52 9.44 1.88
N GLY A 35 9.71 10.09 1.04
CA GLY A 35 10.16 10.70 -0.21
C GLY A 35 10.47 9.67 -1.32
N ASP A 36 10.04 8.42 -1.14
CA ASP A 36 10.17 7.36 -2.14
C ASP A 36 9.12 7.58 -3.26
N PRO A 37 9.39 7.14 -4.51
CA PRO A 37 8.40 7.20 -5.58
C PRO A 37 7.15 6.39 -5.24
N VAL A 38 5.95 6.96 -5.46
CA VAL A 38 4.69 6.26 -5.17
C VAL A 38 4.54 4.98 -5.99
N ILE A 39 4.98 5.02 -7.25
CA ILE A 39 5.08 3.83 -8.10
C ILE A 39 6.49 3.75 -8.69
N PRO A 40 7.39 2.95 -8.08
CA PRO A 40 8.75 2.77 -8.58
C PRO A 40 8.79 2.22 -10.00
N GLY A 41 9.71 2.74 -10.82
CA GLY A 41 9.94 2.26 -12.19
C GLY A 41 9.03 2.87 -13.26
N ILE A 42 8.03 3.69 -12.88
CA ILE A 42 7.23 4.47 -13.85
C ILE A 42 7.79 5.88 -13.96
N HIS A 43 8.38 6.20 -15.11
CA HIS A 43 8.91 7.54 -15.38
C HIS A 43 7.77 8.56 -15.59
N GLY A 44 7.93 9.76 -15.01
CA GLY A 44 6.97 10.87 -15.15
C GLY A 44 5.69 10.74 -14.33
N TYR A 45 5.50 9.65 -13.56
CA TYR A 45 4.29 9.43 -12.76
C TYR A 45 4.05 10.54 -11.73
N GLU A 46 5.11 10.96 -11.04
CA GLU A 46 5.11 12.06 -10.08
C GLU A 46 4.74 13.40 -10.74
N ASP A 47 5.11 13.61 -12.01
CA ASP A 47 4.90 14.88 -12.70
C ASP A 47 3.56 14.95 -13.44
N THR A 48 3.01 13.81 -13.87
CA THR A 48 1.80 13.78 -14.71
C THR A 48 0.55 13.27 -13.99
N VAL A 49 0.70 12.37 -13.01
CA VAL A 49 -0.44 11.70 -12.35
C VAL A 49 -0.68 12.25 -10.96
N MET A 50 0.37 12.34 -10.14
CA MET A 50 0.26 12.86 -8.76
C MET A 50 -0.41 14.25 -8.67
N PRO A 51 -0.14 15.23 -9.56
CA PRO A 51 -0.78 16.53 -9.49
C PRO A 51 -2.31 16.50 -9.59
N GLN A 52 -2.86 15.47 -10.26
CA GLN A 52 -4.31 15.30 -10.39
C GLN A 52 -4.98 14.73 -9.12
N LEU A 53 -4.19 14.22 -8.18
CA LEU A 53 -4.68 13.63 -6.92
C LEU A 53 -4.60 14.59 -5.73
N TYR A 54 -3.85 15.68 -5.86
CA TYR A 54 -3.72 16.72 -4.81
C TYR A 54 -4.81 17.80 -4.86
N HIS A 55 -5.70 17.78 -5.85
CA HIS A 55 -6.85 18.68 -6.01
C HIS A 55 -8.13 18.05 -5.48
#